data_AF-A0A529FDJ6-F1
#
_entry.id   AF-A0A529FDJ6-F1
#
_cell.length_a   1.000
_cell.length_b   1.000
_cell.length_c   1.000
_cell.angle_alpha   90.00
_cell.angle_beta   90.00
_cell.angle_gamma   90.00
#
_symmetry.space_group_name_H-M   'P 1'
#
loop_
_entity.id
_entity.type
_entity.pdbx_description
1 polymer ?
#
loop_
_entity_poly.entity_id
_entity_poly.type
_entity_poly.pdbx_seq_one_letter_code
_entity_poly.pdbx_strand_id
1 'polypeptide(L)' 'SFGRIPDTRALSNALHAIPGVVEHGLFIGLASAAIIAGGDGIQTVHAARKPGSSIDHDVA' A
#
# COMPACT_ATOMS: atom_id res chain seq x y z
N SER A 1 -18.00 -11.53 -0.77
CA SER A 1 -16.65 -11.09 -0.36
C SER A 1 -15.66 -11.59 -1.40
N PHE A 2 -14.69 -10.77 -1.83
CA PHE A 2 -13.73 -11.06 -2.92
C PHE A 2 -12.50 -11.89 -2.51
N GLY A 3 -12.40 -12.32 -1.25
CA GLY A 3 -11.26 -13.11 -0.76
C GLY A 3 -9.96 -12.31 -0.62
N ARG A 4 -8.84 -13.00 -0.37
CA ARG A 4 -7.49 -12.39 -0.32
C ARG A 4 -6.95 -12.24 -1.74
N ILE A 5 -6.24 -11.15 -2.00
CA ILE A 5 -5.50 -10.95 -3.24
C ILE A 5 -4.08 -11.52 -3.04
N PRO A 6 -3.70 -12.61 -3.73
CA PRO A 6 -2.40 -13.24 -3.54
C PRO A 6 -1.25 -12.43 -4.14
N ASP A 7 -1.49 -11.74 -5.25
CA ASP A 7 -0.54 -10.85 -5.91
C ASP A 7 -1.22 -9.54 -6.29
N THR A 8 -0.96 -8.49 -5.50
CA THR A 8 -1.57 -7.17 -5.70
C THR A 8 -1.01 -6.46 -6.94
N ARG A 9 0.25 -6.69 -7.32
CA ARG A 9 0.87 -6.03 -8.48
C ARG A 9 0.35 -6.61 -9.77
N ALA A 10 0.25 -7.94 -9.85
CA ALA A 10 -0.35 -8.60 -11.00
C ALA A 10 -1.81 -8.16 -11.20
N LEU A 11 -2.59 -8.09 -10.11
CA LEU A 11 -3.97 -7.62 -10.17
C LEU A 11 -4.09 -6.15 -10.59
N SER A 12 -3.24 -5.28 -10.03
CA SER A 12 -3.15 -3.87 -10.40
C SER A 12 -2.94 -3.70 -11.90
N ASN A 13 -1.92 -4.37 -12.46
CA ASN A 13 -1.64 -4.33 -13.90
C ASN A 13 -2.81 -4.86 -14.74
N ALA A 14 -3.44 -5.96 -14.31
CA ALA A 14 -4.56 -6.56 -15.03
C ALA A 14 -5.78 -5.63 -15.07
N LEU A 15 -6.10 -4.95 -13.96
CA LEU A 15 -7.21 -3.99 -13.90
C LEU A 15 -6.95 -2.78 -14.81
N HIS A 16 -5.73 -2.24 -14.77
CA HIS A 16 -5.33 -1.10 -15.60
C HIS A 16 -5.37 -1.39 -17.11
N ALA A 17 -5.22 -2.66 -17.50
CA ALA A 17 -5.24 -3.07 -18.91
C ALA A 17 -6.65 -3.17 -19.51
N ILE A 18 -7.71 -3.06 -18.71
CA ILE A 18 -9.10 -3.19 -19.18
C ILE A 18 -9.53 -1.89 -19.86
N PRO A 19 -9.96 -1.90 -21.13
CA PRO A 19 -10.47 -0.70 -21.80
C PRO A 19 -11.63 -0.06 -21.04
N GLY A 20 -11.54 1.25 -20.81
CA GLY A 20 -12.54 2.01 -20.04
C GLY A 20 -12.29 2.04 -18.53
N VAL A 21 -11.35 1.24 -18.00
CA VAL A 21 -10.83 1.44 -16.65
C VAL A 21 -9.89 2.63 -16.67
N VAL A 22 -10.13 3.57 -15.76
CA VAL A 22 -9.31 4.79 -15.63
C VAL A 22 -8.26 4.62 -14.54
N GLU A 23 -8.64 4.06 -13.39
CA GLU A 23 -7.76 3.83 -12.24
C GLU A 23 -8.35 2.71 -11.36
N HIS A 24 -7.54 2.15 -10.45
CA HIS A 24 -7.96 1.19 -9.44
C HIS A 24 -7.63 1.65 -8.02
N GLY A 25 -8.29 1.07 -7.01
CA GLY A 25 -8.06 1.38 -5.60
C GLY A 25 -6.83 0.73 -4.95
N LEU A 26 -5.91 0.13 -5.72
CA LEU A 26 -4.73 -0.57 -5.18
C LEU A 26 -3.54 0.38 -5.00
N PHE A 27 -3.35 0.88 -3.78
CA PHE A 27 -2.25 1.79 -3.42
C PHE A 27 -0.99 0.99 -3.02
N ILE A 28 -0.23 0.50 -4.00
CA ILE A 28 0.89 -0.41 -3.78
C ILE A 28 2.22 0.35 -3.68
N GLY A 29 2.88 0.25 -2.52
CA GLY A 29 4.21 0.85 -2.30
C GLY A 29 4.19 2.36 -2.07
N LEU A 30 3.02 2.93 -1.77
CA LEU A 30 2.84 4.37 -1.51
C LEU A 30 2.91 4.72 -0.03
N ALA A 31 2.36 3.87 0.84
CA ALA A 31 2.37 4.12 2.28
C ALA A 31 3.75 3.87 2.89
N SER A 32 4.29 4.85 3.60
CA SER A 32 5.50 4.74 4.43
C SER A 32 5.19 4.37 5.88
N ALA A 33 4.01 4.75 6.37
CA ALA A 33 3.49 4.40 7.68
C ALA A 33 1.96 4.28 7.66
N ALA A 34 1.42 3.56 8.66
CA ALA A 34 -0.01 3.45 8.94
C ALA A 34 -0.25 3.69 10.44
N ILE A 35 -1.15 4.60 10.77
CA ILE A 35 -1.59 4.85 12.16
C ILE A 35 -2.89 4.06 12.37
N ILE A 36 -2.88 3.12 13.31
CA ILE A 36 -3.99 2.20 13.58
C ILE A 36 -4.51 2.51 14.99
N ALA A 37 -5.76 2.95 15.09
CA ALA A 37 -6.45 3.17 16.36
C ALA A 37 -7.33 1.95 16.69
N GLY A 38 -7.25 1.47 17.93
CA GLY A 38 -8.04 0.35 18.46
C GLY A 38 -8.34 0.50 19.95
N GLY A 39 -8.98 -0.51 20.54
CA GLY A 39 -9.34 -0.50 21.97
C GLY A 39 -8.13 -0.38 22.92
N ASP A 40 -6.96 -0.85 22.47
CA ASP A 40 -5.70 -0.78 23.22
C ASP A 40 -4.91 0.52 22.98
N GLY A 41 -5.49 1.48 22.25
CA GLY A 41 -4.87 2.76 21.91
C GLY A 41 -4.45 2.88 20.45
N ILE A 42 -3.46 3.74 20.19
CA ILE A 42 -2.98 4.07 18.84
C ILE A 42 -1.59 3.46 18.64
N GLN A 43 -1.39 2.78 17.50
CA GLN A 43 -0.10 2.25 17.08
C GLN A 43 0.30 2.77 15.70
N THR A 44 1.58 3.06 15.50
CA THR A 44 2.14 3.42 14.20
C THR A 44 2.95 2.24 13.66
N VAL A 45 2.58 1.75 12.47
CA VAL A 45 3.28 0.68 11.75
C VAL A 45 4.01 1.31 10.56
N HIS A 46 5.32 1.09 10.47
CA HIS A 46 6.11 1.55 9.33
C HIS A 46 6.21 0.48 8.24
N ALA A 47 6.30 0.90 6.98
CA ALA A 47 6.50 -0.01 5.86
C ALA A 47 7.85 -0.73 5.99
N ALA A 48 7.87 -2.02 5.64
CA ALA A 48 9.11 -2.78 5.58
C ALA A 48 10.03 -2.16 4.52
N ARG A 49 11.15 -1.57 4.97
CA ARG A 49 12.13 -0.94 4.07
C ARG A 49 12.71 -1.98 3.13
N LYS A 50 12.67 -1.72 1.83
CA LYS A 50 13.47 -2.46 0.86
C LYS A 50 14.95 -2.08 1.08
N PRO A 51 15.88 -3.04 1.27
CA PRO A 51 17.30 -2.73 1.35
C PRO A 51 17.74 -1.89 0.14
N GLY A 52 18.36 -0.74 0.38
CA GLY A 52 18.82 0.19 -0.68
C GLY A 52 17.84 1.30 -1.09
N SER A 53 16.67 1.41 -0.46
CA SER A 53 15.79 2.58 -0.64
C SER A 53 16.28 3.75 0.21
N SER A 54 16.78 4.81 -0.44
CA SER A 54 17.08 6.11 0.15
C SER A 54 15.85 7.01 0.02
N ILE A 55 15.00 7.00 1.04
CA ILE A 55 13.98 8.03 1.23
C ILE A 55 14.02 8.40 2.71
N ASP A 56 15.00 9.23 3.06
CA ASP A 56 14.96 10.02 4.28
C ASP A 56 14.01 11.19 4.00
N HIS A 57 12.75 11.01 4.36
CA HIS A 57 11.86 12.14 4.58
C HIS A 57 11.89 12.43 6.07
N ASP A 58 12.94 13.15 6.46
CA ASP A 58 13.05 13.83 7.74
C ASP A 58 11.94 14.90 7.76
N VAL A 59 10.83 14.57 8.42
CA VAL A 59 9.85 15.57 8.84
C VAL A 59 10.28 16.02 10.22
N ALA A 60 10.85 17.22 10.27
CA ALA A 60 11.05 17.98 11.48
C ALA A 60 9.74 18.18 12.26
#